data_AF-A0A9X1JPH5-F1
#
_entry.id   AF-A0A9X1JPH5-F1
#
_cell.length_a   1.000
_cell.length_b   1.000
_cell.length_c   1.000
_cell.angle_alpha   90.00
_cell.angle_beta   90.00
_cell.angle_gamma   90.00
#
_symmetry.space_group_name_H-M   'P 1'
#
loop_
_entity.id
_entity.type
_entity.pdbx_description
1 polymer ?
#
loop_
_entity_poly.entity_id
_entity_poly.type
_entity_poly.pdbx_seq_one_letter_code
_entity_poly.pdbx_strand_id
1 'polypeptide(L)'
;MIFTIVFLTAIITLITSKIRTIVLRNNLDAKNEKRILTTGVLVVLFLITSATLPYPESLYWFLGLGVTFTSIILSYSVVKIELKRFLALKTKEKVVNVLFYSLLIVVTNIYI
;
A
#
# COMPACT_ATOMS: atom_id res chain seq x y z
N MET A 1 13.76 13.02 11.91
CA MET A 1 14.59 11.98 11.28
C MET A 1 14.46 10.61 11.93
N ILE A 2 14.84 10.39 13.20
CA ILE A 2 14.69 9.06 13.84
C ILE A 2 13.24 8.58 13.82
N PHE A 3 12.28 9.41 14.21
CA PHE A 3 10.85 9.09 14.14
C PHE A 3 10.40 8.76 12.70
N THR A 4 10.78 9.57 11.72
CA THR A 4 10.48 9.34 10.29
C THR A 4 10.99 7.98 9.82
N ILE A 5 12.21 7.59 10.21
CA ILE A 5 12.79 6.27 9.87
C ILE A 5 12.02 5.13 10.54
N VAL A 6 11.65 5.28 11.82
CA VAL A 6 10.85 4.29 12.56
C VAL A 6 9.46 4.11 11.92
N PHE A 7 8.79 5.20 11.55
CA PHE A 7 7.50 5.11 10.87
C PHE A 7 7.61 4.53 9.47
N LEU A 8 8.62 4.93 8.70
CA LEU A 8 8.85 4.41 7.35
C LEU A 8 9.13 2.90 7.38
N THR A 9 9.96 2.43 8.30
CA THR A 9 10.24 0.99 8.48
C THR A 9 8.99 0.22 8.91
N ALA A 10 8.15 0.79 9.79
CA ALA A 10 6.88 0.19 10.17
C ALA A 10 5.91 0.08 8.98
N ILE A 11 5.78 1.12 8.16
CA ILE A 11 4.93 1.13 6.97
C ILE A 11 5.43 0.10 5.94
N ILE A 12 6.72 0.07 5.66
CA ILE A 12 7.32 -0.91 4.74
C ILE A 12 7.07 -2.34 5.22
N THR A 13 7.22 -2.59 6.52
CA THR A 13 6.95 -3.90 7.14
C THR A 13 5.48 -4.29 6.99
N LEU A 14 4.56 -3.34 7.23
CA LEU A 14 3.12 -3.55 7.06
C LEU A 14 2.75 -3.85 5.61
N ILE A 15 3.29 -3.10 4.64
CA ILE A 15 3.08 -3.34 3.21
C ILE A 15 3.55 -4.75 2.85
N THR A 16 4.77 -5.12 3.24
CA THR A 16 5.37 -6.42 2.91
C THR A 16 4.58 -7.57 3.54
N SER A 17 4.21 -7.45 4.81
CA SER A 17 3.37 -8.42 5.52
C SER A 17 2.01 -8.59 4.85
N LYS A 18 1.39 -7.48 4.42
CA LYS A 18 0.09 -7.51 3.75
C LYS A 18 0.16 -8.18 2.39
N ILE A 19 1.19 -7.86 1.60
CA ILE A 19 1.44 -8.50 0.30
C ILE A 19 1.56 -10.02 0.48
N ARG A 20 2.42 -10.47 1.41
CA ARG A 20 2.58 -11.89 1.70
C ARG A 20 1.26 -12.56 2.10
N THR A 21 0.48 -11.90 2.95
CA THR A 21 -0.83 -12.39 3.38
C THR A 21 -1.80 -12.52 2.19
N ILE A 22 -1.82 -11.55 1.28
CA ILE A 22 -2.68 -11.58 0.07
C ILE A 22 -2.26 -12.70 -0.86
N VAL A 23 -0.95 -12.87 -1.10
CA VAL A 23 -0.39 -13.91 -1.97
C VAL A 23 -0.76 -15.30 -1.46
N LEU A 24 -0.44 -15.58 -0.19
CA LEU A 24 -0.70 -16.89 0.43
C LEU A 24 -2.20 -17.21 0.50
N ARG A 25 -3.02 -16.22 0.89
CA ARG A 25 -4.45 -16.44 1.09
C ARG A 25 -5.22 -16.64 -0.21
N ASN A 26 -4.85 -15.93 -1.26
CA ASN A 26 -5.55 -16.03 -2.55
C ASN A 26 -4.89 -17.05 -3.50
N ASN A 27 -3.81 -17.72 -3.05
CA ASN A 27 -3.04 -18.69 -3.84
C ASN A 27 -2.76 -18.17 -5.26
N LEU A 28 -2.16 -16.98 -5.32
CA LEU A 28 -1.96 -16.27 -6.59
C LEU A 28 -1.01 -17.06 -7.50
N ASP A 29 -1.29 -17.03 -8.80
CA ASP A 29 -0.36 -17.49 -9.82
C ASP A 29 0.89 -16.60 -9.86
N ALA A 30 2.01 -17.16 -10.30
CA ALA A 30 3.31 -16.49 -10.33
C ALA A 30 3.29 -15.14 -11.08
N LYS A 31 2.39 -14.96 -12.06
CA LYS A 31 2.23 -13.70 -12.79
C LYS A 31 1.58 -12.61 -11.91
N ASN A 32 0.48 -12.93 -11.21
CA ASN A 32 -0.18 -11.96 -10.33
C ASN A 32 0.64 -11.70 -9.06
N GLU A 33 1.35 -12.70 -8.54
CA GLU A 33 2.29 -12.52 -7.43
C GLU A 33 3.39 -11.51 -7.79
N LYS A 34 4.06 -11.70 -8.93
CA LYS A 34 5.07 -10.74 -9.42
C LYS A 34 4.50 -9.33 -9.55
N ARG A 35 3.29 -9.18 -10.08
CA ARG A 35 2.64 -7.87 -10.25
C ARG A 35 2.39 -7.15 -8.92
N ILE A 36 1.86 -7.85 -7.90
CA ILE A 36 1.70 -7.26 -6.57
C ILE A 36 3.05 -6.90 -5.96
N LEU A 37 4.05 -7.77 -6.12
CA LEU A 37 5.36 -7.52 -5.56
C LEU A 37 6.00 -6.28 -6.19
N THR A 38 5.90 -6.12 -7.52
CA THR A 38 6.31 -4.88 -8.22
C THR A 38 5.55 -3.66 -7.70
N THR A 39 4.24 -3.76 -7.49
CA THR A 39 3.44 -2.69 -6.87
C THR A 39 3.96 -2.33 -5.47
N GLY A 40 4.24 -3.33 -4.64
CA GLY A 40 4.82 -3.12 -3.31
C GLY A 40 6.15 -2.39 -3.37
N VAL A 41 7.05 -2.82 -4.25
CA VAL A 41 8.36 -2.19 -4.45
C VAL A 41 8.22 -0.74 -4.92
N LEU A 42 7.31 -0.46 -5.87
CA LEU A 42 7.06 0.90 -6.35
C LEU A 42 6.57 1.83 -5.24
N VAL A 43 5.65 1.36 -4.39
CA VAL A 43 5.15 2.14 -3.25
C VAL A 43 6.27 2.37 -2.23
N VAL A 44 7.06 1.34 -1.90
CA VAL A 44 8.19 1.47 -0.97
C VAL A 44 9.23 2.46 -1.49
N LEU A 45 9.59 2.38 -2.77
CA LEU A 45 10.52 3.31 -3.41
C LEU A 45 9.99 4.74 -3.34
N PHE A 46 8.71 4.95 -3.66
CA PHE A 46 8.07 6.26 -3.55
C PHE A 46 8.18 6.84 -2.13
N LEU A 47 7.83 6.06 -1.11
CA LEU A 47 7.93 6.49 0.29
C LEU A 47 9.36 6.86 0.68
N ILE A 48 10.36 6.05 0.29
CA ILE A 48 11.78 6.34 0.55
C ILE A 48 12.18 7.64 -0.16
N THR A 49 11.86 7.80 -1.45
CA THR A 49 12.19 9.03 -2.19
C THR A 49 11.50 10.26 -1.61
N SER A 50 10.26 10.12 -1.16
CA SER A 50 9.50 11.21 -0.53
C SER A 50 10.11 11.68 0.77
N ALA A 51 10.72 10.76 1.54
CA ALA A 51 11.34 11.08 2.82
C ALA A 51 12.80 11.54 2.72
N THR A 52 13.49 11.24 1.61
CA THR A 52 14.96 11.44 1.49
C THR A 52 15.36 12.55 0.53
N LEU A 53 14.56 12.79 -0.52
CA LEU A 53 14.88 13.79 -1.52
C LEU A 53 14.15 15.11 -1.18
N PRO A 54 14.71 16.28 -1.53
CA PRO A 54 14.04 17.56 -1.33
C PRO A 54 13.40 18.05 -2.65
N TYR A 55 12.45 17.30 -3.19
CA TYR A 55 11.71 17.73 -4.38
C TYR A 55 10.61 18.76 -4.05
N PRO A 56 10.17 19.56 -5.04
CA PRO A 56 8.98 20.39 -4.88
C PRO A 56 7.72 19.54 -4.63
N GLU A 57 6.79 20.04 -3.81
CA GLU A 57 5.55 19.34 -3.46
C GLU A 57 4.74 18.90 -4.68
N SER A 58 4.70 19.72 -5.73
CA SER A 58 4.01 19.39 -6.99
C SER A 58 4.56 18.13 -7.66
N LEU A 59 5.88 17.90 -7.57
CA LEU A 59 6.51 16.71 -8.12
C LEU A 59 6.19 15.47 -7.28
N TYR A 60 6.08 15.61 -5.95
CA TYR A 60 5.64 14.51 -5.09
C TYR A 60 4.21 14.08 -5.38
N TRP A 61 3.30 15.02 -5.57
CA TRP A 61 1.93 14.71 -5.97
C TRP A 61 1.88 14.04 -7.34
N PHE A 62 2.65 14.52 -8.31
CA PHE A 62 2.73 13.91 -9.63
C PHE A 62 3.25 12.47 -9.57
N LEU A 63 4.37 12.23 -8.88
CA LEU A 63 4.95 10.90 -8.70
C LEU A 63 4.01 9.99 -7.90
N GLY A 64 3.40 10.49 -6.83
CA GLY A 64 2.46 9.75 -5.99
C GLY A 64 1.23 9.30 -6.78
N LEU A 65 0.66 10.17 -7.61
CA LEU A 65 -0.43 9.81 -8.51
C LEU A 65 0.00 8.78 -9.56
N GLY A 66 1.18 8.95 -10.16
CA GLY A 66 1.73 7.99 -11.12
C GLY A 66 1.94 6.60 -10.53
N VAL A 67 2.54 6.54 -9.33
CA VAL A 67 2.76 5.30 -8.58
C VAL A 67 1.43 4.66 -8.20
N THR A 68 0.47 5.44 -7.73
CA THR A 68 -0.87 4.95 -7.36
C THR A 68 -1.60 4.38 -8.58
N PHE A 69 -1.61 5.09 -9.70
CA PHE A 69 -2.25 4.66 -10.93
C PHE A 69 -1.63 3.37 -11.49
N THR A 70 -0.30 3.33 -11.56
CA THR A 70 0.45 2.14 -12.00
C THR A 70 0.20 0.95 -11.08
N SER A 71 0.17 1.19 -9.78
CA SER A 71 -0.10 0.19 -8.75
C SER A 71 -1.49 -0.42 -8.90
N ILE A 72 -2.51 0.40 -9.14
CA ILE A 72 -3.90 -0.04 -9.38
C ILE A 72 -3.97 -0.90 -10.65
N ILE A 73 -3.34 -0.46 -11.74
CA ILE A 73 -3.37 -1.22 -13.01
C ILE A 73 -2.69 -2.58 -12.86
N LEU A 74 -1.49 -2.61 -12.28
CA LEU A 74 -0.74 -3.84 -12.09
C LEU A 74 -1.46 -4.84 -11.19
N SER A 75 -2.10 -4.35 -10.14
CA SER A 75 -2.77 -5.18 -9.13
C SER A 75 -4.28 -5.33 -9.33
N TYR A 76 -4.87 -4.79 -10.41
CA TYR A 76 -6.33 -4.71 -10.58
C TYR A 76 -7.04 -6.07 -10.43
N SER A 77 -6.48 -7.13 -11.01
CA SER A 77 -7.02 -8.50 -10.90
C SER A 77 -7.12 -8.95 -9.44
N VAL A 78 -6.11 -8.64 -8.65
CA VAL A 78 -6.00 -9.01 -7.23
C VAL A 78 -6.89 -8.11 -6.38
N VAL A 79 -6.88 -6.79 -6.65
CA VAL A 79 -7.75 -5.83 -5.99
C VAL A 79 -9.22 -6.22 -6.16
N LYS A 80 -9.61 -6.69 -7.35
CA LYS A 80 -10.96 -7.19 -7.61
C LYS A 80 -11.31 -8.41 -6.75
N ILE A 81 -10.39 -9.35 -6.55
CA ILE A 81 -10.58 -10.52 -5.68
C ILE A 81 -10.72 -10.08 -4.22
N GLU A 82 -9.84 -9.22 -3.74
CA GLU A 82 -9.87 -8.68 -2.38
C GLU A 82 -11.14 -7.85 -2.11
N LEU A 83 -11.60 -7.06 -3.09
CA LEU A 83 -12.83 -6.28 -2.97
C LEU A 83 -14.05 -7.19 -2.87
N LYS A 84 -14.14 -8.26 -3.69
CA LYS A 84 -15.20 -9.27 -3.56
C LYS A 84 -15.22 -9.89 -2.16
N ARG A 85 -14.05 -10.24 -1.61
CA ARG A 85 -13.97 -10.77 -0.24
C ARG A 85 -14.43 -9.71 0.77
N PHE A 86 -13.95 -8.48 0.64
CA PHE A 86 -14.33 -7.39 1.55
C PHE A 86 -15.84 -7.18 1.57
N LEU A 87 -16.49 -7.22 0.39
CA LEU A 87 -17.95 -7.12 0.28
C LEU A 87 -18.69 -8.31 0.89
N ALA A 88 -18.06 -9.49 0.97
CA ALA A 88 -18.62 -10.66 1.63
C ALA A 88 -18.50 -10.66 3.17
N LEU A 89 -17.68 -9.77 3.75
CA LEU A 89 -17.52 -9.67 5.21
C LEU A 89 -18.78 -9.14 5.91
N LYS A 90 -18.94 -9.49 7.19
CA LYS A 90 -20.01 -8.94 8.03
C LYS A 90 -19.80 -7.42 8.22
N THR A 91 -20.88 -6.67 8.38
CA THR A 91 -20.85 -5.20 8.51
C THR A 91 -19.91 -4.73 9.63
N LYS A 92 -19.87 -5.44 10.76
CA LYS A 92 -18.95 -5.14 11.88
C LYS A 92 -17.47 -5.22 11.45
N GLU A 93 -17.10 -6.27 10.71
CA GLU A 93 -15.73 -6.48 10.24
C GLU A 93 -15.32 -5.48 9.15
N LYS A 94 -16.27 -5.07 8.29
CA LYS A 94 -16.06 -4.01 7.30
C LYS A 94 -15.71 -2.68 7.98
N VAL A 95 -16.48 -2.28 8.99
CA VAL A 95 -16.27 -1.03 9.71
C VAL A 95 -14.91 -1.01 10.41
N VAL A 96 -14.51 -2.11 11.08
CA VAL A 96 -13.19 -2.21 11.72
C VAL A 96 -12.07 -2.06 10.70
N ASN A 97 -12.18 -2.72 9.54
CA ASN A 97 -11.18 -2.58 8.48
C ASN A 97 -11.10 -1.15 7.93
N VAL A 98 -12.23 -0.49 7.69
CA VAL A 98 -12.25 0.90 7.21
C VAL A 98 -11.58 1.81 8.23
N LEU A 99 -11.95 1.70 9.51
CA LEU A 99 -11.34 2.50 10.58
C LEU A 99 -9.83 2.26 10.67
N PHE A 100 -9.39 1.00 10.58
CA PHE A 100 -7.97 0.65 10.61
C PHE A 100 -7.19 1.27 9.44
N TYR A 101 -7.67 1.13 8.21
CA TYR A 101 -6.98 1.68 7.04
C TYR A 101 -7.02 3.21 7.01
N SER A 102 -8.13 3.83 7.41
CA SER A 102 -8.22 5.29 7.54
C SER A 102 -7.23 5.82 8.57
N LEU A 103 -7.12 5.16 9.73
CA LEU A 103 -6.14 5.52 10.75
C LEU A 103 -4.71 5.39 10.22
N LEU A 104 -4.41 4.32 9.47
CA LEU A 104 -3.10 4.10 8.87
C LEU A 104 -2.74 5.21 7.88
N ILE A 105 -3.70 5.67 7.07
CA ILE A 105 -3.50 6.80 6.13
C ILE A 105 -3.20 8.09 6.89
N VAL A 106 -3.98 8.41 7.93
CA VAL A 106 -3.79 9.61 8.74
C VAL A 106 -2.42 9.60 9.42
N VAL A 107 -2.05 8.48 10.03
CA VAL A 107 -0.72 8.33 10.66
C VAL A 107 0.38 8.48 9.62
N THR A 108 0.23 7.88 8.44
CA THR A 108 1.22 8.00 7.36
C THR A 108 1.38 9.46 6.91
N ASN A 109 0.29 10.23 6.80
CA ASN A 109 0.31 11.62 6.36
C ASN A 109 0.85 12.59 7.42
N ILE A 110 0.71 12.28 8.72
CA ILE A 110 1.23 13.14 9.79
C ILE A 110 2.75 12.98 9.95
N TYR A 111 3.29 11.79 9.67
CA TYR A 111 4.69 11.45 9.96
C TYR A 111 5.62 11.44 8.73
N ILE A 112 5.06 11.54 7.52
CA ILE A 112 5.78 11.72 6.25
C ILE A 112 5.49 13.12 5.75
#